data_AF-Q38781-F1
#
_entry.id   AF-Q38781-F1
#
_cell.length_a   1.000
_cell.length_b   1.000
_cell.length_c   1.000
_cell.angle_alpha   90.00
_cell.angle_beta   90.00
_cell.angle_gamma   90.00
#
_symmetry.space_group_name_H-M   'P 1'
#
loop_
_entity.id
_entity.type
_entity.pdbx_description
1 polymer ?
#
loop_
_entity_poly.entity_id
_entity_poly.type
_entity_poly.pdbx_seq_one_letter_code
_entity_poly.pdbx_strand_id
1 'polypeptide(L)'
;GNNKRQQQFGQNIFSGFSVQGNNKREQQFGQNIFSGFSVQLLSEALGISQQAAQKIQSQNDQRGEIIRVSQGLQFLKPFVSQQGPVEHQAYQPIQSQQEQSTQYQVGQSPQYQEGQSTQYEARQNIENPKRADTYNPRAGRITHLNSKNFPTLNLVQMSPTRVNLYQNAILSPYWNINAHSVMHMIQGRARVQVVNNHGQTVFNDILRRGQLLIIPQHYVVLKKAEREGCQYISFKTTPNSMVSYIAGKTSILRALPVDVLANAYRISRQESQNLKNNRGEEFGAFTPKFAQTGSQSYRTRESHLRLRRHPSE
;
A
#
# COMPACT_ATOMS: atom_id res chain seq x y z
N GLY A 1 -6.56 -0.11 41.06
CA GLY A 1 -7.67 0.42 40.26
C GLY A 1 -7.37 0.39 38.77
N ASN A 2 -6.83 1.47 38.22
CA ASN A 2 -7.05 1.79 36.79
C ASN A 2 -5.99 1.30 35.78
N ASN A 3 -4.77 0.96 36.20
CA ASN A 3 -3.67 0.63 35.26
C ASN A 3 -3.85 -0.68 34.47
N LYS A 4 -4.73 -1.61 34.91
CA LYS A 4 -4.99 -2.85 34.17
C LYS A 4 -5.99 -2.68 33.00
N ARG A 5 -6.87 -1.67 33.02
CA ARG A 5 -7.85 -1.47 31.92
C ARG A 5 -7.22 -0.83 30.69
N GLN A 6 -6.31 0.15 30.85
CA GLN A 6 -5.67 0.81 29.69
C GLN A 6 -4.69 -0.11 28.91
N GLN A 7 -4.04 -1.08 29.58
CA GLN A 7 -3.18 -2.05 28.88
C GLN A 7 -3.98 -3.03 28.00
N GLN A 8 -5.25 -3.33 28.33
CA GLN A 8 -6.11 -4.18 27.50
C GLN A 8 -6.58 -3.50 26.21
N PHE A 9 -6.80 -2.18 26.20
CA PHE A 9 -7.16 -1.46 24.98
C PHE A 9 -6.03 -1.41 23.93
N GLY A 10 -4.77 -1.43 24.37
CA GLY A 10 -3.61 -1.45 23.46
C GLY A 10 -3.35 -2.81 22.81
N GLN A 11 -3.60 -3.92 23.51
CA GLN A 11 -3.31 -5.26 22.99
C GLN A 11 -4.40 -5.79 22.04
N ASN A 12 -5.66 -5.45 22.26
CA ASN A 12 -6.78 -5.94 21.43
C ASN A 12 -6.82 -5.38 20.00
N ILE A 13 -6.08 -4.30 19.70
CA ILE A 13 -6.00 -3.75 18.33
C ILE A 13 -4.98 -4.52 17.47
N PHE A 14 -3.95 -5.12 18.06
CA PHE A 14 -2.86 -5.77 17.31
C PHE A 14 -3.05 -7.29 17.12
N SER A 15 -3.93 -7.95 17.87
CA SER A 15 -4.27 -9.36 17.67
C SER A 15 -5.36 -9.60 16.62
N GLY A 16 -6.11 -8.56 16.22
CA GLY A 16 -7.30 -8.68 15.36
C GLY A 16 -7.08 -8.61 13.84
N PHE A 17 -5.89 -8.25 13.36
CA PHE A 17 -5.62 -8.00 11.93
C PHE A 17 -4.65 -8.99 11.26
N SER A 18 -4.62 -10.23 11.75
CA SER A 18 -4.19 -11.35 10.90
C SER A 18 -5.27 -11.61 9.86
N VAL A 19 -5.07 -11.15 8.62
CA VAL A 19 -5.84 -11.63 7.46
C VAL A 19 -5.33 -13.03 7.06
N GLN A 20 -5.39 -13.96 8.00
CA GLN A 20 -5.48 -15.38 7.71
C GLN A 20 -6.92 -15.65 7.32
N GLY A 21 -7.15 -16.22 6.15
CA GLY A 21 -8.48 -16.48 5.59
C GLY A 21 -9.23 -17.60 6.32
N ASN A 22 -9.52 -17.42 7.60
CA ASN A 22 -10.28 -18.32 8.46
C ASN A 22 -11.42 -17.57 9.15
N ASN A 23 -12.38 -17.12 8.34
CA ASN A 23 -13.73 -16.87 8.83
C ASN A 23 -14.68 -17.79 8.07
N LYS A 24 -15.35 -18.66 8.83
CA LYS A 24 -16.55 -19.38 8.36
C LYS A 24 -17.66 -18.36 8.13
N ARG A 25 -17.61 -17.65 7.00
CA ARG A 25 -18.85 -17.17 6.39
C ARG A 25 -19.56 -18.42 5.89
N GLU A 26 -20.82 -18.59 6.27
CA GLU A 26 -21.74 -19.32 5.42
C GLU A 26 -21.62 -18.69 4.04
N GLN A 27 -21.19 -19.47 3.05
CA GLN A 27 -21.01 -18.96 1.70
C GLN A 27 -22.41 -18.70 1.14
N GLN A 28 -22.84 -17.44 1.22
CA GLN A 28 -24.07 -16.93 0.60
C GLN A 28 -23.92 -16.90 -0.93
N PHE A 29 -23.73 -18.07 -1.53
CA PHE A 29 -23.77 -18.24 -2.97
C PHE A 29 -25.14 -17.78 -3.50
N GLY A 30 -25.14 -17.10 -4.65
CA GLY A 30 -26.37 -16.73 -5.35
C GLY A 30 -27.12 -15.50 -4.82
N GLN A 31 -26.61 -14.77 -3.82
CA GLN A 31 -27.24 -13.49 -3.42
C GLN A 31 -26.68 -12.30 -4.20
N ASN A 32 -27.58 -11.51 -4.77
CA ASN A 32 -27.28 -10.24 -5.42
C ASN A 32 -28.43 -9.23 -5.17
N ILE A 33 -28.31 -7.97 -5.59
CA ILE A 33 -29.33 -6.96 -5.29
C ILE A 33 -30.74 -7.31 -5.81
N PHE A 34 -30.84 -8.14 -6.85
CA PHE A 34 -32.13 -8.55 -7.41
C PHE A 34 -32.83 -9.64 -6.59
N SER A 35 -32.08 -10.46 -5.84
CA SER A 35 -32.65 -11.57 -5.06
C SER A 35 -33.53 -11.12 -3.89
N GLY A 36 -33.52 -9.82 -3.54
CA GLY A 36 -34.40 -9.22 -2.53
C GLY A 36 -35.77 -8.75 -3.04
N PHE A 37 -35.99 -8.70 -4.36
CA PHE A 37 -37.29 -8.32 -4.93
C PHE A 37 -38.21 -9.53 -5.16
N SER A 38 -39.52 -9.30 -5.22
CA SER A 38 -40.44 -10.35 -5.69
C SER A 38 -40.25 -10.57 -7.19
N VAL A 39 -40.32 -11.83 -7.63
CA VAL A 39 -40.16 -12.21 -9.06
C VAL A 39 -41.13 -11.43 -9.95
N GLN A 40 -42.36 -11.23 -9.48
CA GLN A 40 -43.42 -10.53 -10.21
C GLN A 40 -43.07 -9.05 -10.43
N LEU A 41 -42.81 -8.29 -9.36
CA LEU A 41 -42.48 -6.85 -9.47
C LEU A 41 -41.16 -6.63 -10.21
N LEU A 42 -40.16 -7.51 -10.02
CA LEU A 42 -38.90 -7.45 -10.76
C LEU A 42 -39.10 -7.72 -12.26
N SER A 43 -39.97 -8.67 -12.62
CA SER A 43 -40.29 -8.97 -14.02
C SER A 43 -41.04 -7.83 -14.70
N GLU A 44 -41.97 -7.21 -14.00
CA GLU A 44 -42.75 -6.06 -14.46
C GLU A 44 -41.87 -4.81 -14.63
N ALA A 45 -41.10 -4.44 -13.59
CA ALA A 45 -40.25 -3.25 -13.60
C ALA A 45 -39.12 -3.28 -14.66
N LEU A 46 -38.65 -4.48 -15.04
CA LEU A 46 -37.63 -4.66 -16.09
C LEU A 46 -38.22 -5.01 -17.47
N GLY A 47 -39.53 -5.24 -17.59
CA GLY A 47 -40.16 -5.68 -18.84
C GLY A 47 -39.69 -7.05 -19.34
N ILE A 48 -39.38 -7.98 -18.43
CA ILE A 48 -38.86 -9.33 -18.74
C ILE A 48 -39.80 -10.44 -18.28
N SER A 49 -39.59 -11.68 -18.73
CA SER A 49 -40.35 -12.81 -18.22
C SER A 49 -39.98 -13.15 -16.77
N GLN A 50 -40.93 -13.72 -16.00
CA GLN A 50 -40.66 -14.19 -14.63
C GLN A 50 -39.50 -15.22 -14.57
N GLN A 51 -39.32 -16.04 -15.61
CA GLN A 51 -38.18 -16.96 -15.70
C GLN A 51 -36.85 -16.21 -15.89
N ALA A 52 -36.83 -15.10 -16.64
CA ALA A 52 -35.65 -14.24 -16.76
C ALA A 52 -35.36 -13.51 -15.43
N ALA A 53 -36.39 -13.02 -14.74
CA ALA A 53 -36.28 -12.46 -13.39
C ALA A 53 -35.66 -13.47 -12.40
N GLN A 54 -36.17 -14.71 -12.35
CA GLN A 54 -35.59 -15.80 -11.54
C GLN A 54 -34.11 -16.09 -11.88
N LYS A 55 -33.72 -16.02 -13.16
CA LYS A 55 -32.33 -16.21 -13.58
C LYS A 55 -31.40 -15.09 -13.08
N ILE A 56 -31.80 -13.82 -13.21
CA ILE A 56 -30.97 -12.69 -12.72
C ILE A 56 -30.93 -12.62 -11.19
N GLN A 57 -31.90 -13.19 -10.49
CA GLN A 57 -31.84 -13.36 -9.03
C GLN A 57 -30.81 -14.39 -8.57
N SER A 58 -30.34 -15.28 -9.45
CA SER A 58 -29.21 -16.19 -9.22
C SER A 58 -29.30 -17.12 -7.99
N GLN A 59 -30.50 -17.31 -7.41
CA GLN A 59 -30.70 -18.04 -6.14
C GLN A 59 -30.18 -19.49 -6.14
N ASN A 60 -30.03 -20.11 -7.31
CA ASN A 60 -29.52 -21.48 -7.50
C ASN A 60 -28.14 -21.52 -8.18
N ASP A 61 -27.40 -20.41 -8.20
CA ASP A 61 -26.10 -20.29 -8.89
C ASP A 61 -24.92 -20.47 -7.92
N GLN A 62 -24.16 -21.55 -8.12
CA GLN A 62 -22.98 -21.90 -7.31
C GLN A 62 -21.65 -21.43 -7.93
N ARG A 63 -21.67 -20.67 -9.04
CA ARG A 63 -20.45 -20.23 -9.75
C ARG A 63 -19.68 -19.12 -9.01
N GLY A 64 -20.31 -18.45 -8.04
CA GLY A 64 -19.72 -17.31 -7.32
C GLY A 64 -19.63 -16.03 -8.16
N GLU A 65 -18.91 -15.04 -7.65
CA GLU A 65 -18.85 -13.68 -8.20
C GLU A 65 -17.93 -13.56 -9.44
N ILE A 66 -17.05 -14.54 -9.68
CA ILE A 66 -16.09 -14.57 -10.79
C ILE A 66 -16.42 -15.74 -11.71
N ILE A 67 -17.13 -15.46 -12.80
CA ILE A 67 -17.57 -16.48 -13.77
C ILE A 67 -16.60 -16.66 -14.96
N ARG A 68 -16.53 -17.87 -15.50
CA ARG A 68 -15.77 -18.18 -16.73
C ARG A 68 -16.65 -18.00 -17.97
N VAL A 69 -16.25 -17.10 -18.87
CA VAL A 69 -16.86 -16.98 -20.22
C VAL A 69 -16.15 -17.96 -21.17
N SER A 70 -16.79 -19.08 -21.50
CA SER A 70 -16.17 -20.20 -22.21
C SER A 70 -15.71 -19.88 -23.64
N GLN A 71 -16.42 -18.99 -24.34
CA GLN A 71 -16.14 -18.57 -25.72
C GLN A 71 -15.38 -17.23 -25.82
N GLY A 72 -14.87 -16.72 -24.68
CA GLY A 72 -14.29 -15.38 -24.57
C GLY A 72 -15.34 -14.28 -24.47
N LEU A 73 -14.99 -13.18 -23.81
CA LEU A 73 -15.87 -12.02 -23.64
C LEU A 73 -15.82 -11.12 -24.89
N GLN A 74 -16.95 -10.99 -25.58
CA GLN A 74 -17.14 -10.08 -26.70
C GLN A 74 -17.62 -8.72 -26.19
N PHE A 75 -16.92 -7.65 -26.57
CA PHE A 75 -17.30 -6.26 -26.26
C PHE A 75 -16.63 -5.31 -27.25
N LEU A 76 -17.19 -4.11 -27.42
CA LEU A 76 -16.62 -3.06 -28.26
C LEU A 76 -15.28 -2.60 -27.69
N LYS A 77 -14.22 -2.74 -28.48
CA LYS A 77 -12.88 -2.22 -28.18
C LYS A 77 -12.52 -1.17 -29.22
N PRO A 78 -12.03 0.02 -28.83
CA PRO A 78 -11.49 0.98 -29.79
C PRO A 78 -10.29 0.37 -30.52
N PHE A 79 -10.19 0.65 -31.82
CA PHE A 79 -9.08 0.20 -32.65
C PHE A 79 -7.82 1.04 -32.38
N VAL A 80 -6.68 0.39 -32.18
CA VAL A 80 -5.38 1.06 -31.96
C VAL A 80 -4.50 0.82 -33.19
N SER A 81 -4.12 1.90 -33.89
CA SER A 81 -3.21 1.86 -35.04
C SER A 81 -1.77 1.58 -34.58
N GLN A 82 -1.13 0.58 -35.19
CA GLN A 82 0.20 0.10 -34.79
C GLN A 82 1.35 0.94 -35.38
N GLN A 83 1.47 2.20 -34.95
CA GLN A 83 2.63 3.05 -35.25
C GLN A 83 3.35 3.44 -33.94
N GLY A 84 4.05 2.48 -33.35
CA GLY A 84 4.88 2.68 -32.16
C GLY A 84 6.01 1.64 -32.08
N PRO A 85 7.23 1.99 -31.62
CA PRO A 85 8.37 1.06 -31.64
C PRO A 85 8.18 -0.20 -30.79
N VAL A 86 8.70 -1.32 -31.29
CA VAL A 86 8.60 -2.64 -30.65
C VAL A 86 9.88 -2.95 -29.87
N GLU A 87 9.77 -3.28 -28.58
CA GLU A 87 10.83 -3.91 -27.78
C GLU A 87 10.33 -5.14 -27.00
N HIS A 88 11.24 -6.07 -26.73
CA HIS A 88 11.03 -7.42 -26.16
C HIS A 88 11.77 -7.56 -24.82
N GLN A 89 11.41 -8.43 -23.86
CA GLN A 89 10.29 -9.38 -23.63
C GLN A 89 10.29 -9.72 -22.11
N ALA A 90 9.29 -10.33 -21.45
CA ALA A 90 7.93 -10.72 -21.83
C ALA A 90 7.00 -10.71 -20.60
N TYR A 91 5.91 -9.94 -20.63
CA TYR A 91 4.68 -10.11 -19.83
C TYR A 91 3.56 -9.36 -20.57
N GLN A 92 2.40 -9.98 -20.75
CA GLN A 92 1.26 -9.45 -21.53
C GLN A 92 -0.05 -9.71 -20.79
N PRO A 93 -1.08 -8.82 -20.84
CA PRO A 93 -1.00 -7.38 -21.02
C PRO A 93 -1.87 -6.58 -20.03
N ILE A 94 -1.36 -5.45 -19.54
CA ILE A 94 -2.16 -4.21 -19.48
C ILE A 94 -1.30 -3.13 -20.11
N GLN A 95 -1.59 -2.82 -21.38
CA GLN A 95 -0.94 -1.73 -22.08
C GLN A 95 -1.49 -0.40 -21.56
N SER A 96 -0.67 0.31 -20.78
CA SER A 96 -0.78 1.76 -20.61
C SER A 96 0.49 2.37 -21.20
N GLN A 97 0.52 2.47 -22.54
CA GLN A 97 1.53 3.30 -23.21
C GLN A 97 1.30 4.77 -22.84
N GLN A 98 2.27 5.62 -23.14
CA GLN A 98 2.29 7.00 -22.65
C GLN A 98 1.14 7.82 -23.25
N GLU A 99 0.10 8.07 -22.47
CA GLU A 99 -0.87 9.13 -22.76
C GLU A 99 -0.15 10.49 -22.58
N GLN A 100 0.47 10.94 -23.67
CA GLN A 100 0.51 12.36 -23.97
C GLN A 100 -0.91 12.79 -24.32
N SER A 101 -1.31 13.94 -23.82
CA SER A 101 -2.64 14.52 -23.98
C SER A 101 -2.92 14.91 -25.43
N THR A 102 -3.44 13.99 -26.24
CA THR A 102 -4.11 14.34 -27.51
C THR A 102 -5.57 14.70 -27.23
N GLN A 103 -5.86 16.00 -27.31
CA GLN A 103 -7.22 16.53 -27.23
C GLN A 103 -8.00 16.15 -28.50
N TYR A 104 -8.83 15.11 -28.42
CA TYR A 104 -9.66 14.68 -29.55
C TYR A 104 -10.85 15.64 -29.75
N GLN A 105 -10.86 16.37 -30.86
CA GLN A 105 -12.08 17.03 -31.35
C GLN A 105 -12.99 15.98 -31.97
N VAL A 106 -14.01 15.53 -31.23
CA VAL A 106 -15.17 14.86 -31.81
C VAL A 106 -15.96 15.91 -32.59
N GLY A 107 -16.43 15.54 -33.79
CA GLY A 107 -17.16 16.44 -34.69
C GLY A 107 -18.38 17.07 -34.00
N GLN A 108 -18.58 18.36 -34.23
CA GLN A 108 -19.61 19.17 -33.56
C GLN A 108 -21.02 18.64 -33.87
N SER A 109 -21.57 17.86 -32.94
CA SER A 109 -23.01 17.62 -32.83
C SER A 109 -23.54 18.50 -31.70
N PRO A 110 -24.54 19.36 -31.94
CA PRO A 110 -25.01 20.26 -30.91
C PRO A 110 -25.77 19.50 -29.80
N GLN A 111 -25.54 19.94 -28.56
CA GLN A 111 -26.47 19.81 -27.43
C GLN A 111 -26.49 18.52 -26.59
N TYR A 112 -25.36 17.83 -26.40
CA TYR A 112 -25.16 16.92 -25.26
C TYR A 112 -23.89 17.26 -24.45
N GLN A 113 -24.05 17.67 -23.19
CA GLN A 113 -22.94 17.93 -22.25
C GLN A 113 -22.39 16.64 -21.62
N GLU A 114 -22.23 15.58 -22.42
CA GLU A 114 -21.79 14.27 -21.95
C GLU A 114 -20.28 14.21 -21.64
N GLY A 115 -19.54 15.30 -21.91
CA GLY A 115 -18.07 15.33 -21.88
C GLY A 115 -17.39 15.82 -20.60
N GLN A 116 -18.06 16.49 -19.65
CA GLN A 116 -17.37 17.08 -18.48
C GLN A 116 -17.35 16.19 -17.23
N SER A 117 -18.39 15.37 -17.01
CA SER A 117 -18.48 14.50 -15.81
C SER A 117 -17.92 13.07 -16.03
N THR A 118 -17.63 12.70 -17.28
CA THR A 118 -17.25 11.34 -17.69
C THR A 118 -15.73 11.16 -17.87
N GLN A 119 -14.95 12.24 -17.88
CA GLN A 119 -13.51 12.26 -18.18
C GLN A 119 -12.58 11.98 -16.99
N TYR A 120 -13.09 11.45 -15.87
CA TYR A 120 -12.23 11.05 -14.76
C TYR A 120 -11.34 9.87 -15.18
N GLU A 121 -10.03 10.07 -15.21
CA GLU A 121 -9.08 8.96 -15.32
C GLU A 121 -9.36 7.94 -14.21
N ALA A 122 -9.77 6.72 -14.61
CA ALA A 122 -10.15 5.68 -13.66
C ALA A 122 -8.95 4.89 -13.12
N ARG A 123 -7.78 4.97 -13.78
CA ARG A 123 -6.59 4.17 -13.47
C ARG A 123 -5.32 4.95 -13.81
N GLN A 124 -4.28 4.83 -12.98
CA GLN A 124 -2.96 5.39 -13.26
C GLN A 124 -1.88 4.34 -12.98
N ASN A 125 -0.92 4.20 -13.90
CA ASN A 125 0.20 3.25 -13.73
C ASN A 125 1.32 3.88 -12.88
N ILE A 126 1.58 3.25 -11.72
CA ILE A 126 2.57 3.65 -10.70
C ILE A 126 3.82 2.74 -10.65
N GLU A 127 3.93 1.74 -11.53
CA GLU A 127 5.11 0.88 -11.64
C GLU A 127 6.21 1.48 -12.54
N ASN A 128 5.81 2.32 -13.50
CA ASN A 128 6.69 2.91 -14.51
C ASN A 128 7.88 3.64 -13.86
N PRO A 129 9.14 3.18 -14.06
CA PRO A 129 10.32 3.82 -13.46
C PRO A 129 10.47 5.30 -13.84
N LYS A 130 10.01 5.70 -15.03
CA LYS A 130 10.10 7.08 -15.54
C LYS A 130 9.15 8.06 -14.81
N ARG A 131 8.25 7.56 -13.94
CA ARG A 131 7.29 8.34 -13.14
C ARG A 131 7.63 8.32 -11.63
N ALA A 132 8.88 8.09 -11.26
CA ALA A 132 9.31 8.15 -9.87
C ALA A 132 9.60 9.60 -9.44
N ASP A 133 8.93 10.10 -8.41
CA ASP A 133 9.20 11.41 -7.80
C ASP A 133 10.56 11.45 -7.10
N THR A 134 11.01 10.31 -6.59
CA THR A 134 12.35 10.17 -5.98
C THR A 134 13.05 8.93 -6.51
N TYR A 135 14.33 9.07 -6.86
CA TYR A 135 15.15 7.99 -7.37
C TYR A 135 16.58 8.08 -6.83
N ASN A 136 17.10 6.96 -6.33
CA ASN A 136 18.50 6.77 -6.00
C ASN A 136 18.97 5.47 -6.69
N PRO A 137 19.89 5.53 -7.67
CA PRO A 137 20.28 4.38 -8.48
C PRO A 137 20.94 3.24 -7.68
N ARG A 138 21.34 3.48 -6.43
CA ARG A 138 21.92 2.46 -5.54
C ARG A 138 21.01 2.05 -4.37
N ALA A 139 19.79 2.57 -4.30
CA ALA A 139 18.90 2.32 -3.17
C ALA A 139 17.43 2.07 -3.54
N GLY A 140 16.90 2.67 -4.61
CA GLY A 140 15.52 2.45 -5.02
C GLY A 140 14.79 3.67 -5.58
N ARG A 141 13.47 3.53 -5.72
CA ARG A 141 12.56 4.58 -6.22
C ARG A 141 11.27 4.66 -5.40
N ILE A 142 10.68 5.85 -5.36
CA ILE A 142 9.36 6.12 -4.76
C ILE A 142 8.52 6.89 -5.78
N THR A 143 7.26 6.45 -5.94
CA THR A 143 6.22 7.14 -6.72
C THR A 143 5.05 7.46 -5.80
N HIS A 144 4.62 8.72 -5.77
CA HIS A 144 3.52 9.26 -4.98
C HIS A 144 2.36 9.64 -5.89
N LEU A 145 1.24 8.95 -5.77
CA LEU A 145 0.00 9.35 -6.42
C LEU A 145 -0.85 10.14 -5.44
N ASN A 146 -1.31 11.32 -5.84
CA ASN A 146 -2.08 12.26 -5.02
C ASN A 146 -3.07 13.04 -5.91
N SER A 147 -3.97 13.84 -5.34
CA SER A 147 -5.01 14.50 -6.15
C SER A 147 -4.49 15.51 -7.18
N LYS A 148 -3.22 15.93 -7.13
CA LYS A 148 -2.62 16.84 -8.11
C LYS A 148 -2.20 16.12 -9.40
N ASN A 149 -1.85 14.83 -9.31
CA ASN A 149 -1.45 14.01 -10.45
C ASN A 149 -2.43 12.87 -10.78
N PHE A 150 -3.50 12.72 -10.01
CA PHE A 150 -4.64 11.84 -10.29
C PHE A 150 -5.90 12.36 -9.56
N PRO A 151 -6.69 13.29 -10.16
CA PRO A 151 -7.77 14.02 -9.48
C PRO A 151 -8.85 13.13 -8.83
N THR A 152 -9.10 11.94 -9.39
CA THR A 152 -10.01 10.91 -8.86
C THR A 152 -9.75 10.57 -7.39
N LEU A 153 -8.52 10.79 -6.89
CA LEU A 153 -8.18 10.61 -5.47
C LEU A 153 -8.93 11.53 -4.52
N ASN A 154 -9.40 12.70 -4.97
CA ASN A 154 -10.29 13.56 -4.17
C ASN A 154 -11.66 12.92 -3.89
N LEU A 155 -12.13 12.01 -4.75
CA LEU A 155 -13.40 11.31 -4.55
C LEU A 155 -13.24 10.17 -3.53
N VAL A 156 -12.16 9.39 -3.64
CA VAL A 156 -11.89 8.26 -2.73
C VAL A 156 -11.19 8.66 -1.43
N GLN A 157 -10.78 9.93 -1.28
CA GLN A 157 -10.09 10.50 -0.12
C GLN A 157 -8.84 9.71 0.32
N MET A 158 -8.09 9.15 -0.63
CA MET A 158 -6.94 8.28 -0.38
C MET A 158 -5.80 8.53 -1.38
N SER A 159 -4.55 8.21 -0.99
CA SER A 159 -3.37 8.37 -1.84
C SER A 159 -2.47 7.13 -1.80
N PRO A 160 -2.21 6.42 -2.92
CA PRO A 160 -1.23 5.36 -2.96
C PRO A 160 0.20 5.88 -3.12
N THR A 161 1.15 5.25 -2.44
CA THR A 161 2.60 5.45 -2.60
C THR A 161 3.24 4.11 -2.93
N ARG A 162 3.93 4.04 -4.08
CA ARG A 162 4.69 2.87 -4.52
C ARG A 162 6.14 3.02 -4.13
N VAL A 163 6.74 1.97 -3.54
CA VAL A 163 8.15 1.96 -3.15
C VAL A 163 8.83 0.69 -3.62
N ASN A 164 9.96 0.84 -4.30
CA ASN A 164 10.87 -0.23 -4.67
C ASN A 164 12.24 0.07 -4.04
N LEU A 165 12.70 -0.78 -3.12
CA LEU A 165 14.02 -0.68 -2.48
C LEU A 165 14.91 -1.80 -2.99
N TYR A 166 16.14 -1.45 -3.35
CA TYR A 166 17.16 -2.39 -3.80
C TYR A 166 17.78 -3.14 -2.62
N GLN A 167 18.67 -4.09 -2.93
CA GLN A 167 19.37 -4.94 -1.96
C GLN A 167 19.91 -4.15 -0.75
N ASN A 168 19.55 -4.56 0.46
CA ASN A 168 19.94 -3.95 1.74
C ASN A 168 19.55 -2.47 1.94
N ALA A 169 18.87 -1.83 0.99
CA ALA A 169 18.60 -0.40 1.02
C ALA A 169 17.65 -0.01 2.16
N ILE A 170 17.84 1.20 2.69
CA ILE A 170 17.07 1.73 3.81
C ILE A 170 16.17 2.84 3.28
N LEU A 171 14.88 2.81 3.60
CA LEU A 171 14.05 4.01 3.46
C LEU A 171 14.29 4.90 4.68
N SER A 172 14.56 6.18 4.44
CA SER A 172 14.77 7.16 5.52
C SER A 172 13.65 7.07 6.57
N PRO A 173 13.96 7.01 7.87
CA PRO A 173 12.93 6.94 8.90
C PRO A 173 12.01 8.16 8.79
N TYR A 174 10.70 7.94 8.87
CA TYR A 174 9.70 8.99 8.69
C TYR A 174 8.46 8.74 9.54
N TRP A 175 7.62 9.77 9.72
CA TRP A 175 6.23 9.61 10.16
C TRP A 175 5.27 10.21 9.14
N ASN A 176 4.03 9.70 9.10
CA ASN A 176 2.95 10.31 8.32
C ASN A 176 2.36 11.48 9.11
N ILE A 177 2.26 12.66 8.48
CA ILE A 177 1.78 13.89 9.14
C ILE A 177 0.25 13.94 9.21
N ASN A 178 -0.44 13.51 8.15
CA ASN A 178 -1.89 13.70 7.98
C ASN A 178 -2.63 12.43 7.53
N ALA A 179 -2.05 11.24 7.77
CA ALA A 179 -2.61 9.98 7.28
C ALA A 179 -2.21 8.75 8.10
N HIS A 180 -3.09 7.77 8.19
CA HIS A 180 -2.70 6.37 8.42
C HIS A 180 -2.14 5.78 7.11
N SER A 181 -1.34 4.72 7.20
CA SER A 181 -0.68 4.06 6.07
C SER A 181 -0.94 2.56 6.13
N VAL A 182 -1.65 2.03 5.13
CA VAL A 182 -1.94 0.61 4.94
C VAL A 182 -0.95 0.08 3.89
N MET A 183 0.10 -0.58 4.34
CA MET A 183 1.22 -1.06 3.52
C MET A 183 1.04 -2.54 3.18
N HIS A 184 1.07 -2.89 1.88
CA HIS A 184 1.04 -4.26 1.39
C HIS A 184 2.34 -4.60 0.63
N MET A 185 2.99 -5.69 1.01
CA MET A 185 4.25 -6.14 0.43
C MET A 185 4.00 -6.98 -0.84
N ILE A 186 4.45 -6.48 -1.99
CA ILE A 186 4.20 -7.08 -3.32
C ILE A 186 5.30 -8.09 -3.68
N GLN A 187 6.58 -7.76 -3.40
CA GLN A 187 7.73 -8.63 -3.68
C GLN A 187 8.83 -8.48 -2.61
N GLY A 188 9.65 -9.52 -2.45
CA GLY A 188 10.76 -9.54 -1.51
C GLY A 188 10.29 -9.45 -0.05
N ARG A 189 11.15 -8.88 0.80
CA ARG A 189 10.87 -8.66 2.23
C ARG A 189 11.73 -7.54 2.81
N ALA A 190 11.28 -6.95 3.91
CA ALA A 190 11.99 -5.89 4.62
C ALA A 190 11.84 -6.05 6.13
N ARG A 191 12.92 -5.79 6.88
CA ARG A 191 12.81 -5.50 8.32
C ARG A 191 12.09 -4.16 8.48
N VAL A 192 10.99 -4.16 9.22
CA VAL A 192 10.21 -2.96 9.52
C VAL A 192 10.15 -2.77 11.03
N GLN A 193 10.41 -1.55 11.47
CA GLN A 193 10.21 -1.12 12.85
C GLN A 193 9.21 0.03 12.87
N VAL A 194 8.24 -0.04 13.79
CA VAL A 194 7.27 1.02 14.04
C VAL A 194 7.33 1.41 15.51
N VAL A 195 7.46 2.71 15.77
CA VAL A 195 7.59 3.31 17.10
C VAL A 195 6.43 4.27 17.34
N ASN A 196 5.78 4.16 18.50
CA ASN A 196 4.67 5.03 18.89
C ASN A 196 5.15 6.38 19.46
N ASN A 197 4.21 7.24 19.79
CA ASN A 197 4.45 8.57 20.39
C ASN A 197 5.08 8.54 21.80
N HIS A 198 5.19 7.37 22.44
CA HIS A 198 5.87 7.18 23.73
C HIS A 198 7.31 6.64 23.56
N GLY A 199 7.82 6.56 22.32
CA GLY A 199 9.14 5.98 22.03
C GLY A 199 9.18 4.44 22.13
N GLN A 200 8.03 3.78 22.27
CA GLN A 200 7.96 2.32 22.37
C GLN A 200 7.84 1.69 20.99
N THR A 201 8.67 0.67 20.73
CA THR A 201 8.59 -0.13 19.50
C THR A 201 7.37 -1.05 19.55
N VAL A 202 6.34 -0.72 18.77
CA VAL A 202 5.08 -1.49 18.68
C VAL A 202 5.09 -2.56 17.60
N PHE A 203 6.05 -2.50 16.67
CA PHE A 203 6.29 -3.54 15.66
C PHE A 203 7.79 -3.62 15.35
N ASN A 204 8.34 -4.84 15.22
CA ASN A 204 9.77 -5.06 14.96
C ASN A 204 10.03 -6.43 14.31
N ASP A 205 9.60 -6.61 13.05
CA ASP A 205 9.71 -7.90 12.35
C ASP A 205 9.96 -7.74 10.84
N ILE A 206 10.13 -8.85 10.13
CA ILE A 206 10.32 -8.94 8.69
C ILE A 206 8.96 -9.08 8.00
N LEU A 207 8.53 -8.02 7.30
CA LEU A 207 7.34 -8.06 6.45
C LEU A 207 7.69 -8.68 5.09
N ARG A 208 6.91 -9.67 4.65
CA ARG A 208 7.14 -10.52 3.45
C ARG A 208 6.01 -10.37 2.44
N ARG A 209 6.26 -10.73 1.18
CA ARG A 209 5.26 -10.78 0.10
C ARG A 209 3.90 -11.34 0.57
N GLY A 210 2.82 -10.64 0.22
CA GLY A 210 1.45 -10.98 0.59
C GLY A 210 0.99 -10.38 1.93
N GLN A 211 1.91 -10.05 2.85
CA GLN A 211 1.55 -9.49 4.15
C GLN A 211 1.19 -8.00 4.06
N LEU A 212 0.34 -7.59 5.00
CA LEU A 212 -0.13 -6.22 5.17
C LEU A 212 0.26 -5.71 6.57
N LEU A 213 0.65 -4.44 6.66
CA LEU A 213 0.95 -3.74 7.92
C LEU A 213 0.25 -2.39 7.94
N ILE A 214 -0.48 -2.10 9.02
CA ILE A 214 -1.06 -0.78 9.28
C ILE A 214 -0.07 0.03 10.12
N ILE A 215 0.29 1.22 9.66
CA ILE A 215 1.14 2.18 10.34
C ILE A 215 0.25 3.41 10.67
N PRO A 216 -0.09 3.65 11.94
CA PRO A 216 -0.90 4.79 12.31
C PRO A 216 -0.26 6.14 11.97
N GLN A 217 -1.07 7.20 11.89
CA GLN A 217 -0.59 8.57 11.78
C GLN A 217 0.33 8.93 12.97
N HIS A 218 1.34 9.77 12.72
CA HIS A 218 2.38 10.18 13.69
C HIS A 218 3.30 9.07 14.24
N TYR A 219 3.07 7.79 13.91
CA TYR A 219 4.00 6.73 14.30
C TYR A 219 5.23 6.78 13.38
N VAL A 220 6.42 6.67 13.98
CA VAL A 220 7.69 6.66 13.25
C VAL A 220 7.91 5.27 12.68
N VAL A 221 8.26 5.17 11.40
CA VAL A 221 8.58 3.91 10.74
C VAL A 221 9.97 3.94 10.13
N LEU A 222 10.73 2.87 10.35
CA LEU A 222 12.00 2.56 9.69
C LEU A 222 11.83 1.28 8.87
N LYS A 223 12.36 1.25 7.64
CA LYS A 223 12.28 0.10 6.75
C LYS A 223 13.63 -0.15 6.11
N LYS A 224 14.10 -1.39 6.17
CA LYS A 224 15.31 -1.87 5.50
C LYS A 224 14.98 -3.10 4.67
N ALA A 225 15.22 -3.05 3.37
CA ALA A 225 15.09 -4.21 2.50
C ALA A 225 16.14 -5.27 2.86
N GLU A 226 15.80 -6.55 2.68
CA GLU A 226 16.76 -7.65 2.81
C GLU A 226 17.62 -7.80 1.53
N ARG A 227 18.34 -8.92 1.40
CA ARG A 227 19.30 -9.15 0.32
C ARG A 227 18.67 -9.11 -1.07
N GLU A 228 17.43 -9.59 -1.19
CA GLU A 228 16.65 -9.62 -2.43
C GLU A 228 15.99 -8.28 -2.80
N GLY A 229 16.14 -7.24 -1.98
CA GLY A 229 15.35 -6.01 -2.10
C GLY A 229 13.90 -6.19 -1.63
N CYS A 230 13.07 -5.17 -1.81
CA CYS A 230 11.63 -5.28 -1.55
C CYS A 230 10.81 -4.31 -2.39
N GLN A 231 9.56 -4.68 -2.65
CA GLN A 231 8.60 -3.86 -3.37
C GLN A 231 7.27 -3.86 -2.62
N TYR A 232 6.76 -2.68 -2.29
CA TYR A 232 5.46 -2.54 -1.64
C TYR A 232 4.66 -1.37 -2.20
N ILE A 233 3.37 -1.40 -1.94
CA ILE A 233 2.45 -0.26 -2.07
C ILE A 233 1.93 0.12 -0.69
N SER A 234 1.74 1.41 -0.45
CA SER A 234 1.03 1.91 0.74
C SER A 234 -0.14 2.76 0.29
N PHE A 235 -1.35 2.38 0.66
CA PHE A 235 -2.50 3.27 0.63
C PHE A 235 -2.46 4.17 1.86
N LYS A 236 -2.88 5.43 1.73
CA LYS A 236 -2.90 6.39 2.82
C LYS A 236 -4.25 7.10 2.87
N THR A 237 -4.74 7.38 4.06
CA THR A 237 -6.13 7.81 4.33
C THR A 237 -6.35 9.31 4.13
N THR A 238 -5.82 9.87 3.05
CA THR A 238 -6.00 11.26 2.62
C THR A 238 -5.57 11.37 1.15
N PRO A 239 -6.16 12.24 0.32
CA PRO A 239 -5.75 12.41 -1.08
C PRO A 239 -4.38 13.07 -1.27
N ASN A 240 -3.88 13.78 -0.25
CA ASN A 240 -2.64 14.56 -0.31
C ASN A 240 -1.74 14.25 0.88
N SER A 241 -1.27 13.00 0.97
CA SER A 241 -0.50 12.55 2.13
C SER A 241 0.88 13.22 2.22
N MET A 242 1.22 13.67 3.41
CA MET A 242 2.51 14.27 3.73
C MET A 242 3.28 13.40 4.73
N VAL A 243 4.60 13.36 4.58
CA VAL A 243 5.52 12.68 5.49
C VAL A 243 6.61 13.63 5.92
N SER A 244 7.12 13.42 7.13
CA SER A 244 8.31 14.12 7.64
C SER A 244 9.44 13.12 7.79
N TYR A 245 10.57 13.37 7.11
CA TYR A 245 11.76 12.53 7.19
C TYR A 245 12.67 12.94 8.35
N ILE A 246 13.18 11.95 9.08
CA ILE A 246 14.08 12.16 10.22
C ILE A 246 15.52 12.36 9.77
N ALA A 247 15.96 11.68 8.71
CA ALA A 247 17.32 11.77 8.17
C ALA A 247 17.35 12.06 6.65
N GLY A 248 18.50 12.53 6.15
CA GLY A 248 18.72 12.83 4.72
C GLY A 248 18.56 14.32 4.38
N LYS A 249 18.66 14.64 3.08
CA LYS A 249 18.70 16.02 2.56
C LYS A 249 17.52 16.90 3.01
N THR A 250 16.31 16.35 3.04
CA THR A 250 15.05 17.06 3.33
C THR A 250 14.50 16.75 4.73
N SER A 251 15.38 16.54 5.70
CA SER A 251 15.00 16.03 7.03
C SER A 251 14.91 17.07 8.13
N ILE A 252 14.13 16.77 9.17
CA ILE A 252 14.01 17.61 10.37
C ILE A 252 15.36 17.79 11.09
N LEU A 253 16.23 16.77 11.12
CA LEU A 253 17.56 16.92 11.71
C LEU A 253 18.39 17.94 10.92
N ARG A 254 18.33 17.93 9.58
CA ARG A 254 19.05 18.92 8.74
C ARG A 254 18.46 20.34 8.88
N ALA A 255 17.16 20.47 9.19
CA ALA A 255 16.49 21.75 9.43
C ALA A 255 16.83 22.41 10.79
N LEU A 256 17.14 21.62 11.83
CA LEU A 256 17.46 22.16 13.16
C LEU A 256 18.85 22.84 13.21
N PRO A 257 19.03 23.95 13.97
CA PRO A 257 20.36 24.53 14.21
C PRO A 257 21.31 23.53 14.87
N VAL A 258 22.61 23.63 14.56
CA VAL A 258 23.64 22.72 15.09
C VAL A 258 23.67 22.73 16.61
N ASP A 259 23.53 23.92 17.23
CA ASP A 259 23.52 24.05 18.69
C ASP A 259 22.28 23.45 19.36
N VAL A 260 21.13 23.46 18.68
CA VAL A 260 19.92 22.82 19.21
C VAL A 260 20.13 21.31 19.29
N LEU A 261 20.72 20.70 18.27
CA LEU A 261 21.09 19.27 18.29
C LEU A 261 22.17 18.97 19.35
N ALA A 262 23.23 19.78 19.41
CA ALA A 262 24.33 19.59 20.34
C ALA A 262 23.86 19.60 21.80
N ASN A 263 23.04 20.58 22.18
CA ASN A 263 22.50 20.69 23.52
C ASN A 263 21.41 19.65 23.82
N ALA A 264 20.49 19.39 22.89
CA ALA A 264 19.40 18.43 23.11
C ALA A 264 19.89 16.97 23.26
N TYR A 265 20.90 16.57 22.48
CA TYR A 265 21.46 15.22 22.52
C TYR A 265 22.73 15.09 23.37
N ARG A 266 23.26 16.21 23.91
CA ARG A 266 24.53 16.29 24.64
C ARG A 266 25.72 15.73 23.84
N ILE A 267 25.78 16.10 22.57
CA ILE A 267 26.83 15.71 21.62
C ILE A 267 27.62 16.94 21.16
N SER A 268 28.83 16.74 20.64
CA SER A 268 29.64 17.84 20.11
C SER A 268 28.98 18.52 18.90
N ARG A 269 29.40 19.76 18.60
CA ARG A 269 29.04 20.44 17.34
C ARG A 269 29.43 19.61 16.10
N GLN A 270 30.55 18.89 16.15
CA GLN A 270 30.98 18.04 15.04
C GLN A 270 30.06 16.83 14.86
N GLU A 271 29.68 16.14 15.94
CA GLU A 271 28.71 15.04 15.89
C GLU A 271 27.34 15.52 15.43
N SER A 272 26.92 16.72 15.85
CA SER A 272 25.69 17.36 15.36
C SER A 272 25.77 17.62 13.86
N GLN A 273 26.88 18.17 13.36
CA GLN A 273 27.09 18.39 11.93
C GLN A 273 27.15 17.06 11.15
N ASN A 274 27.73 16.01 11.72
CA ASN A 274 27.73 14.66 11.16
C ASN A 274 26.31 14.07 11.13
N LEU A 275 25.51 14.23 12.19
CA LEU A 275 24.12 13.78 12.26
C LEU A 275 23.26 14.42 11.16
N LYS A 276 23.48 15.71 10.87
CA LYS A 276 22.81 16.44 9.80
C LYS A 276 23.24 15.98 8.39
N ASN A 277 24.53 15.68 8.19
CA ASN A 277 25.13 15.61 6.85
C ASN A 277 25.73 14.25 6.45
N ASN A 278 25.78 13.24 7.34
CA ASN A 278 26.36 11.92 7.01
C ASN A 278 25.60 11.16 5.90
N ARG A 279 24.37 11.58 5.57
CA ARG A 279 23.62 11.08 4.41
C ARG A 279 23.84 11.90 3.14
N GLY A 280 24.57 13.01 3.21
CA GLY A 280 24.81 13.92 2.10
C GLY A 280 23.50 14.34 1.45
N GLU A 281 23.44 14.18 0.13
CA GLU A 281 22.29 14.57 -0.69
C GLU A 281 21.26 13.44 -0.87
N GLU A 282 21.40 12.30 -0.17
CA GLU A 282 20.40 11.22 -0.21
C GLU A 282 19.06 11.68 0.40
N PHE A 283 17.96 11.38 -0.28
CA PHE A 283 16.58 11.61 0.18
C PHE A 283 15.68 10.44 -0.20
N GLY A 284 14.65 10.16 0.61
CA GLY A 284 13.84 8.95 0.45
C GLY A 284 14.66 7.68 0.68
N ALA A 285 15.10 7.02 -0.39
CA ALA A 285 15.86 5.77 -0.34
C ALA A 285 17.38 6.01 -0.17
N PHE A 286 17.98 5.27 0.76
CA PHE A 286 19.39 5.38 1.16
C PHE A 286 20.20 4.15 0.80
N THR A 287 21.40 4.41 0.29
CA THR A 287 22.44 3.41 0.00
C THR A 287 22.87 2.72 1.31
N PRO A 288 23.12 1.40 1.31
CA PRO A 288 23.76 0.73 2.43
C PRO A 288 25.18 1.29 2.63
N LYS A 289 25.48 1.86 3.81
CA LYS A 289 26.80 2.42 4.14
C LYS A 289 27.66 1.55 5.05
N PHE A 290 27.06 0.56 5.71
CA PHE A 290 27.73 -0.34 6.63
C PHE A 290 27.46 -1.77 6.19
N ALA A 291 28.51 -2.58 6.08
CA ALA A 291 28.37 -4.01 5.86
C ALA A 291 27.63 -4.64 7.03
N GLN A 292 26.80 -5.66 6.76
CA GLN A 292 26.22 -6.46 7.84
C GLN A 292 27.33 -7.34 8.42
N THR A 293 27.92 -6.95 9.56
CA THR A 293 28.52 -7.94 10.46
C THR A 293 27.43 -8.98 10.78
N GLY A 294 27.79 -10.26 10.65
CA GLY A 294 26.80 -11.34 10.52
C GLY A 294 25.78 -11.34 11.64
N SER A 295 24.52 -11.56 11.28
CA SER A 295 23.41 -11.70 12.23
C SER A 295 23.77 -12.72 13.31
N GLN A 296 24.04 -12.26 14.53
CA GLN A 296 23.90 -13.13 15.69
C GLN A 296 22.48 -13.68 15.65
N SER A 297 22.38 -15.00 15.65
CA SER A 297 21.11 -15.70 15.73
C SER A 297 20.45 -15.34 17.05
N TYR A 298 19.45 -14.47 17.00
CA TYR A 298 18.56 -14.20 18.11
C TYR A 298 17.83 -15.52 18.44
N ARG A 299 18.43 -16.32 19.34
CA ARG A 299 17.77 -17.46 19.95
C ARG A 299 16.54 -16.95 20.67
N THR A 300 15.37 -17.32 20.17
CA THR A 300 14.12 -17.25 20.94
C THR A 300 14.37 -17.94 22.28
N ARG A 301 14.21 -17.22 23.39
CA ARG A 301 14.15 -17.83 24.73
C ARG A 301 12.78 -18.48 24.89
N GLU A 302 12.63 -19.68 24.35
CA GLU A 302 11.60 -20.62 24.77
C GLU A 302 12.20 -21.71 25.67
N SER A 303 11.33 -22.30 26.50
CA SER A 303 11.60 -23.28 27.56
C SER A 303 12.33 -22.72 28.81
N HIS A 304 11.96 -23.08 30.05
CA HIS A 304 11.09 -24.18 30.48
C HIS A 304 10.05 -23.75 31.55
N LEU A 305 8.77 -24.04 31.29
CA LEU A 305 7.86 -24.51 32.34
C LEU A 305 7.91 -26.04 32.32
N ARG A 306 8.61 -26.64 33.28
CA ARG A 306 8.58 -28.10 33.48
C ARG A 306 7.23 -28.48 34.07
N LEU A 307 6.40 -29.22 33.33
CA LEU A 307 5.34 -30.01 33.96
C LEU A 307 6.00 -31.02 34.90
N ARG A 308 5.77 -30.89 36.20
CA ARG A 308 5.96 -32.00 37.14
C ARG A 308 4.85 -33.02 36.87
N ARG A 309 5.21 -34.23 36.44
CA ARG A 309 4.34 -35.39 36.58
C ARG A 309 4.38 -35.85 38.03
N HIS A 310 3.23 -36.19 38.60
CA HIS A 310 3.17 -37.05 39.78
C HIS A 310 3.67 -38.46 39.41
N PRO A 311 4.44 -39.13 40.28
CA PRO A 311 4.45 -40.58 40.35
C PRO A 311 3.18 -41.05 41.08
N SER A 312 2.57 -42.10 40.55
CA SER A 312 1.73 -43.02 41.31
C SER A 312 2.60 -44.18 41.79
N GLU A 313 2.16 -44.85 42.86
CA GLU A 313 2.82 -45.99 43.54
C GLU A 313 4.03 -45.60 44.42
#